data_AF-A0A1I6JBK7-F1
#
_entry.id   AF-A0A1I6JBK7-F1
#
_cell.length_a   1.000
_cell.length_b   1.000
_cell.length_c   1.000
_cell.angle_alpha   90.00
_cell.angle_beta   90.00
_cell.angle_gamma   90.00
#
_symmetry.space_group_name_H-M   'P 1'
#
loop_
_entity.id
_entity.type
_entity.pdbx_description
1 polymer ?
#
loop_
_entity_poly.entity_id
_entity_poly.type
_entity_poly.pdbx_seq_one_letter_code
_entity_poly.pdbx_strand_id
1 'polypeptide(L)'
;MPMRDCHFRGLPLLLSFMFFVTLTGCDWATVLGEGKDEDDNNSGEELDPVISQVIGFELGVSSLDMSVPVYREGLGMDVVEETETGTSRRVTLESPGSSFVATLTLIEFTDGLGRNLQDNPGRIVYSTPDAQALANQFANAGGNVTQPPLALPGLGVVGFGRDPDNNLIEFTEVPQVTSPLMSAVGIGVSDLEAARDFYDFRVGLTEQDFRSTERYDEYIMGSDSAGGALSLVLLHWTDDTEQRYRGNETRIRLVSEDPDEVVERTFSEEDGRTQDRDGNRLIIDEDPVDIATP
;
A
#
# COMPACT_ATOMS: atom_id res chain seq x y z
N MET A 1 59.60 -28.28 -3.45
CA MET A 1 59.67 -29.71 -3.83
C MET A 1 59.86 -30.55 -2.57
N PRO A 2 59.26 -31.74 -2.42
CA PRO A 2 58.29 -32.44 -3.27
C PRO A 2 56.93 -32.70 -2.55
N MET A 3 55.77 -32.71 -3.21
CA MET A 3 55.17 -33.80 -4.02
C MET A 3 55.22 -35.18 -3.37
N ARG A 4 54.03 -35.75 -3.09
CA ARG A 4 53.78 -37.20 -3.18
C ARG A 4 52.34 -37.46 -3.63
N ASP A 5 52.23 -37.83 -4.90
CA ASP A 5 51.16 -38.66 -5.46
C ASP A 5 51.24 -40.10 -4.93
N CYS A 6 50.10 -40.80 -4.90
CA CYS A 6 50.05 -42.26 -4.93
C CYS A 6 48.84 -42.79 -5.72
N HIS A 7 49.16 -43.25 -6.94
CA HIS A 7 48.69 -44.43 -7.69
C HIS A 7 47.35 -45.14 -7.39
N PHE A 8 46.47 -45.11 -8.40
CA PHE A 8 46.09 -46.20 -9.34
C PHE A 8 45.97 -47.67 -8.87
N ARG A 9 44.80 -48.28 -9.15
CA ARG A 9 44.49 -49.67 -9.59
C ARG A 9 42.96 -49.88 -9.43
N GLY A 10 42.16 -50.52 -10.29
CA GLY A 10 42.31 -51.29 -11.52
C GLY A 10 40.96 -51.99 -11.80
N LEU A 11 40.55 -52.08 -13.06
CA LEU A 11 39.37 -52.82 -13.56
C LEU A 11 39.59 -54.35 -13.53
N PRO A 12 38.54 -55.21 -13.57
CA PRO A 12 37.95 -55.72 -14.84
C PRO A 12 36.39 -55.88 -14.79
N LEU A 13 35.58 -55.67 -15.84
CA LEU A 13 35.36 -56.34 -17.15
C LEU A 13 34.61 -57.71 -17.09
N LEU A 14 33.62 -57.86 -17.99
CA LEU A 14 32.78 -59.01 -18.42
C LEU A 14 31.31 -58.89 -17.96
N LEU A 15 30.26 -59.12 -18.74
CA LEU A 15 30.10 -59.91 -19.97
C LEU A 15 28.84 -59.46 -20.76
N SER A 16 28.92 -59.65 -22.07
CA SER A 16 27.92 -59.42 -23.11
C SER A 16 26.73 -60.39 -23.06
N PHE A 17 25.53 -59.95 -23.45
CA PHE A 17 24.56 -60.81 -24.14
C PHE A 17 23.76 -60.01 -25.18
N MET A 18 24.07 -60.28 -26.45
CA MET A 18 23.28 -59.91 -27.64
C MET A 18 22.03 -60.79 -27.70
N PHE A 19 20.88 -60.20 -28.02
CA PHE A 19 19.78 -60.91 -28.66
C PHE A 19 19.31 -60.10 -29.87
N PHE A 20 19.55 -60.68 -31.06
CA PHE A 20 18.98 -60.26 -32.33
C PHE A 20 17.57 -60.85 -32.45
N VAL A 21 16.56 -60.01 -32.67
CA VAL A 21 15.28 -60.44 -33.27
C VAL A 21 14.98 -59.47 -34.41
N THR A 22 14.64 -60.07 -35.54
CA THR A 22 14.59 -59.49 -36.88
C THR A 22 13.36 -58.64 -37.16
N LEU A 23 13.62 -57.61 -37.99
CA LEU A 23 12.72 -56.66 -38.63
C LEU A 23 11.55 -57.27 -39.41
N THR A 24 10.38 -56.67 -39.22
CA THR A 24 9.37 -56.22 -40.23
C THR A 24 8.50 -55.19 -39.47
N GLY A 25 8.16 -53.97 -39.87
CA GLY A 25 8.27 -53.16 -41.09
C GLY A 25 7.20 -52.05 -40.91
N CYS A 26 7.53 -50.79 -41.24
CA CYS A 26 6.68 -49.58 -41.25
C CYS A 26 6.20 -49.11 -39.84
N ASP A 27 6.36 -47.87 -39.39
CA ASP A 27 6.20 -46.58 -40.08
C ASP A 27 7.04 -45.47 -39.40
N TRP A 28 7.61 -44.69 -40.29
CA TRP A 28 8.32 -43.40 -40.27
C TRP A 28 7.62 -42.29 -39.47
N ALA A 29 8.16 -41.96 -38.29
CA ALA A 29 8.26 -40.57 -37.82
C ALA A 29 9.15 -40.51 -36.58
N THR A 30 9.99 -39.48 -36.53
CA THR A 30 10.81 -39.00 -35.39
C THR A 30 12.02 -39.84 -35.00
N VAL A 31 13.19 -39.19 -35.13
CA VAL A 31 14.41 -39.26 -34.29
C VAL A 31 15.63 -39.06 -35.19
N LEU A 32 15.93 -37.80 -35.49
CA LEU A 32 17.21 -37.11 -35.68
C LEU A 32 16.75 -35.65 -35.83
N GLY A 33 16.84 -34.78 -34.84
CA GLY A 33 18.03 -34.40 -34.10
C GLY A 33 18.13 -32.89 -34.26
N GLU A 34 18.16 -32.17 -33.15
CA GLU A 34 18.83 -30.88 -32.99
C GLU A 34 18.58 -30.47 -31.53
N GLY A 35 19.65 -30.49 -30.75
CA GLY A 35 19.66 -29.80 -29.47
C GLY A 35 19.37 -28.34 -29.73
N LYS A 36 18.39 -27.81 -29.02
CA LYS A 36 18.22 -26.38 -28.85
C LYS A 36 18.13 -26.15 -27.36
N ASP A 37 19.03 -25.30 -26.93
CA ASP A 37 19.35 -25.01 -25.54
C ASP A 37 18.10 -24.65 -24.74
N GLU A 38 18.13 -25.06 -23.48
CA GLU A 38 17.23 -24.62 -22.43
C GLU A 38 17.39 -23.10 -22.28
N ASP A 39 16.55 -22.33 -22.98
CA ASP A 39 16.33 -20.92 -22.68
C ASP A 39 15.36 -20.83 -21.50
N ASP A 40 15.94 -20.92 -20.31
CA ASP A 40 15.39 -20.48 -19.03
C ASP A 40 15.28 -18.94 -19.08
N ASN A 41 14.23 -18.42 -19.73
CA ASN A 41 13.95 -16.99 -19.80
C ASN A 41 12.59 -16.69 -19.18
N ASN A 42 12.63 -16.35 -17.90
CA ASN A 42 11.79 -15.38 -17.20
C ASN A 42 10.66 -14.76 -18.05
N SER A 43 9.56 -15.49 -18.25
CA SER A 43 8.30 -14.90 -18.67
C SER A 43 7.66 -14.29 -17.43
N GLY A 44 8.09 -13.08 -17.07
CA GLY A 44 7.26 -12.26 -16.19
C GLY A 44 5.89 -12.18 -16.83
N GLU A 45 4.88 -12.74 -16.16
CA GLU A 45 3.50 -12.66 -16.64
C GLU A 45 3.18 -11.17 -16.85
N GLU A 46 2.91 -10.82 -18.10
CA GLU A 46 2.39 -9.50 -18.45
C GLU A 46 0.97 -9.47 -17.89
N LEU A 47 0.80 -8.79 -16.76
CA LEU A 47 -0.49 -8.63 -16.11
C LEU A 47 -1.32 -7.63 -16.93
N ASP A 48 -2.58 -7.96 -17.18
CA ASP A 48 -3.51 -7.02 -17.81
C ASP A 48 -3.63 -5.76 -16.92
N PRO A 49 -3.61 -4.54 -17.49
CA PRO A 49 -3.72 -3.34 -16.69
C PRO A 49 -5.08 -3.32 -15.96
N VAL A 50 -5.05 -2.90 -14.70
CA VAL A 50 -6.24 -2.62 -13.89
C VAL A 50 -6.15 -1.17 -13.44
N ILE A 51 -7.28 -0.50 -13.30
CA ILE A 51 -7.37 0.85 -12.75
C ILE A 51 -8.08 0.79 -11.42
N SER A 52 -7.42 1.32 -10.38
CA SER A 52 -7.99 1.48 -9.05
C SER A 52 -7.93 2.91 -8.58
N GLN A 53 -8.79 3.28 -7.63
CA GLN A 53 -8.77 4.58 -6.96
C GLN A 53 -8.79 4.37 -5.45
N VAL A 54 -8.02 5.18 -4.73
CA VAL A 54 -8.12 5.22 -3.26
C VAL A 54 -9.36 6.03 -2.89
N ILE A 55 -10.18 5.47 -2.02
CA ILE A 55 -11.43 6.10 -1.55
C ILE A 55 -11.47 6.27 -0.04
N GLY A 56 -10.50 5.68 0.68
CA GLY A 56 -10.42 5.88 2.11
C GLY A 56 -9.31 5.13 2.80
N PHE A 57 -9.31 5.29 4.11
CA PHE A 57 -8.35 4.71 5.01
C PHE A 57 -9.07 4.23 6.27
N GLU A 58 -8.71 3.05 6.75
CA GLU A 58 -9.15 2.56 8.06
C GLU A 58 -8.01 2.66 9.05
N LEU A 59 -8.30 3.17 10.24
CA LEU A 59 -7.33 3.44 11.29
C LEU A 59 -7.85 2.90 12.63
N GLY A 60 -7.07 2.01 13.24
CA GLY A 60 -7.31 1.56 14.60
C GLY A 60 -7.05 2.68 15.61
N VAL A 61 -8.00 2.91 16.53
CA VAL A 61 -7.94 3.95 17.57
C VAL A 61 -8.20 3.36 18.95
N SER A 62 -7.59 3.94 19.99
CA SER A 62 -7.78 3.45 21.36
C SER A 62 -9.14 3.80 21.95
N SER A 63 -9.80 4.85 21.43
CA SER A 63 -11.12 5.28 21.87
C SER A 63 -11.81 6.11 20.80
N LEU A 64 -12.97 5.64 20.32
CA LEU A 64 -13.80 6.43 19.41
C LEU A 64 -14.30 7.72 20.06
N ASP A 65 -14.59 7.69 21.38
CA ASP A 65 -15.08 8.86 22.11
C ASP A 65 -14.04 10.00 22.16
N MET A 66 -12.75 9.66 22.13
CA MET A 66 -11.67 10.66 22.06
C MET A 66 -11.34 11.06 20.63
N SER A 67 -11.32 10.11 19.69
CA SER A 67 -10.83 10.35 18.33
C SER A 67 -11.88 11.01 17.44
N VAL A 68 -13.16 10.63 17.52
CA VAL A 68 -14.22 11.16 16.64
C VAL A 68 -14.34 12.70 16.73
N PRO A 69 -14.34 13.36 17.90
CA PRO A 69 -14.38 14.82 17.98
C PRO A 69 -13.19 15.49 17.28
N VAL A 70 -11.99 14.91 17.34
CA VAL A 70 -10.78 15.47 16.69
C VAL A 70 -10.96 15.53 15.17
N TYR A 71 -11.47 14.47 14.55
CA TYR A 71 -11.69 14.45 13.10
C TYR A 71 -12.92 15.23 12.66
N ARG A 72 -14.02 15.13 13.42
CA ARG A 72 -15.28 15.82 13.09
C ARG A 72 -15.20 17.31 13.34
N GLU A 73 -14.85 17.72 14.55
CA GLU A 73 -14.83 19.12 14.96
C GLU A 73 -13.52 19.79 14.59
N GLY A 74 -12.40 19.07 14.64
CA GLY A 74 -11.07 19.59 14.36
C GLY A 74 -10.75 19.69 12.87
N LEU A 75 -11.21 18.73 12.07
CA LEU A 75 -10.89 18.63 10.64
C LEU A 75 -12.12 18.73 9.74
N GLY A 76 -13.30 18.93 10.33
CA GLY A 76 -14.55 19.19 9.61
C GLY A 76 -15.18 17.99 8.94
N MET A 77 -14.76 16.75 9.27
CA MET A 77 -15.34 15.55 8.67
C MET A 77 -16.76 15.28 9.15
N ASP A 78 -17.60 14.72 8.29
CA ASP A 78 -18.97 14.34 8.64
C ASP A 78 -19.05 12.85 8.93
N VAL A 79 -19.70 12.47 10.03
CA VAL A 79 -19.98 11.05 10.32
C VAL A 79 -21.06 10.56 9.38
N VAL A 80 -20.75 9.54 8.58
CA VAL A 80 -21.67 8.98 7.57
C VAL A 80 -22.16 7.58 7.93
N GLU A 81 -21.41 6.84 8.74
CA GLU A 81 -21.77 5.50 9.17
C GLU A 81 -21.20 5.17 10.55
N GLU A 82 -21.99 4.48 11.36
CA GLU A 82 -21.53 3.86 12.60
C GLU A 82 -21.94 2.38 12.58
N THR A 83 -20.97 1.49 12.82
CA THR A 83 -21.20 0.05 12.83
C THR A 83 -20.60 -0.57 14.08
N GLU A 84 -21.30 -1.52 14.67
CA GLU A 84 -20.80 -2.32 15.79
C GLU A 84 -20.89 -3.81 15.45
N THR A 85 -19.81 -4.52 15.70
CA THR A 85 -19.72 -5.97 15.62
C THR A 85 -19.36 -6.54 16.99
N GLY A 86 -19.42 -7.86 17.14
CA GLY A 86 -18.97 -8.52 18.37
C GLY A 86 -17.48 -8.33 18.71
N THR A 87 -16.69 -7.70 17.82
CA THR A 87 -15.23 -7.54 17.97
C THR A 87 -14.73 -6.11 17.76
N SER A 88 -15.60 -5.17 17.38
CA SER A 88 -15.19 -3.79 17.09
C SER A 88 -16.37 -2.83 16.95
N ARG A 89 -16.12 -1.56 17.25
CA ARG A 89 -16.96 -0.43 16.88
C ARG A 89 -16.23 0.37 15.78
N ARG A 90 -16.98 0.85 14.79
CA ARG A 90 -16.47 1.62 13.66
C ARG A 90 -17.27 2.89 13.48
N VAL A 91 -16.57 3.98 13.20
CA VAL A 91 -17.18 5.24 12.76
C VAL A 91 -16.51 5.65 11.46
N THR A 92 -17.27 5.68 10.38
CA THR A 92 -16.81 6.15 9.07
C THR A 92 -17.15 7.64 8.96
N LEU A 93 -16.12 8.44 8.71
CA LEU A 93 -16.24 9.86 8.45
C LEU A 93 -15.91 10.16 6.98
N GLU A 94 -16.64 11.07 6.37
CA GLU A 94 -16.41 11.55 5.01
C GLU A 94 -15.78 12.95 5.04
N SER A 95 -14.79 13.17 4.18
CA SER A 95 -14.18 14.47 4.00
C SER A 95 -15.17 15.47 3.38
N PRO A 96 -15.30 16.69 3.90
CA PRO A 96 -16.19 17.67 3.30
C PRO A 96 -15.58 18.24 2.01
N GLY A 97 -16.43 18.68 1.10
CA GLY A 97 -16.05 19.56 -0.01
C GLY A 97 -15.13 18.97 -1.08
N SER A 98 -14.86 17.67 -1.06
CA SER A 98 -14.15 16.98 -2.13
C SER A 98 -15.09 16.71 -3.32
N SER A 99 -14.54 16.75 -4.54
CA SER A 99 -15.20 16.27 -5.76
C SER A 99 -15.15 14.75 -5.93
N PHE A 100 -14.49 14.06 -5.00
CA PHE A 100 -14.25 12.62 -4.96
C PHE A 100 -14.58 12.07 -3.56
N VAL A 101 -14.79 10.77 -3.46
CA VAL A 101 -15.02 10.10 -2.18
C VAL A 101 -13.70 9.99 -1.42
N ALA A 102 -13.68 10.47 -0.17
CA ALA A 102 -12.53 10.35 0.72
C ALA A 102 -13.02 10.08 2.14
N THR A 103 -12.86 8.85 2.59
CA THR A 103 -13.38 8.38 3.88
C THR A 103 -12.27 8.00 4.85
N LEU A 104 -12.48 8.30 6.13
CA LEU A 104 -11.65 7.80 7.22
C LEU A 104 -12.55 6.95 8.13
N THR A 105 -12.22 5.67 8.27
CA THR A 105 -12.92 4.77 9.20
C THR A 105 -12.08 4.60 10.45
N LEU A 106 -12.57 5.08 11.58
CA LEU A 106 -11.95 4.87 12.88
C LEU A 106 -12.46 3.55 13.46
N ILE A 107 -11.56 2.71 13.96
CA ILE A 107 -11.90 1.37 14.49
C ILE A 107 -11.43 1.25 15.94
N GLU A 108 -12.37 1.15 16.86
CA GLU A 108 -12.10 0.72 18.24
C GLU A 108 -12.35 -0.78 18.35
N PHE A 109 -11.30 -1.56 18.61
CA PHE A 109 -11.40 -3.01 18.75
C PHE A 109 -11.84 -3.41 20.16
N THR A 110 -12.80 -4.32 20.25
CA THR A 110 -13.43 -4.75 21.51
C THR A 110 -13.21 -6.24 21.84
N ASP A 111 -12.46 -6.96 21.00
CA ASP A 111 -12.17 -8.38 21.17
C ASP A 111 -11.09 -8.70 22.22
N GLY A 112 -10.49 -7.68 22.84
CA GLY A 112 -9.46 -7.82 23.86
C GLY A 112 -8.10 -8.30 23.32
N LEU A 113 -7.91 -8.38 22.01
CA LEU A 113 -6.59 -8.62 21.42
C LEU A 113 -5.79 -7.31 21.52
N GLY A 114 -4.67 -7.36 22.27
CA GLY A 114 -3.77 -6.23 22.38
C GLY A 114 -3.17 -5.88 21.03
N ARG A 115 -3.46 -4.67 20.55
CA ARG A 115 -2.96 -4.14 19.27
C ARG A 115 -2.07 -2.94 19.51
N ASN A 116 -1.12 -2.72 18.61
CA ASN A 116 -0.47 -1.42 18.56
C ASN A 116 -1.34 -0.47 17.74
N LEU A 117 -1.92 0.51 18.42
CA LEU A 117 -2.73 1.56 17.81
C LEU A 117 -1.98 2.90 17.78
N GLN A 118 -0.76 2.90 18.33
CA GLN A 118 0.10 4.06 18.46
C GLN A 118 1.19 3.99 17.39
N ASP A 119 1.70 5.15 17.00
CA ASP A 119 2.88 5.28 16.13
C ASP A 119 2.74 4.52 14.80
N ASN A 120 1.53 4.49 14.23
CA ASN A 120 1.36 3.96 12.87
C ASN A 120 2.27 4.79 11.94
N PRO A 121 3.12 4.15 11.11
CA PRO A 121 4.14 4.82 10.31
C PRO A 121 3.54 5.50 9.06
N GLY A 122 2.33 6.04 9.18
CA GLY A 122 1.57 6.68 8.13
C GLY A 122 1.23 8.13 8.46
N ARG A 123 0.52 8.80 7.56
CA ARG A 123 0.03 10.16 7.78
C ARG A 123 -1.33 10.37 7.13
N ILE A 124 -2.12 11.30 7.65
CA ILE A 124 -3.33 11.78 6.99
C ILE A 124 -3.09 13.23 6.59
N VAL A 125 -3.27 13.54 5.30
CA VAL A 125 -2.97 14.85 4.75
C VAL A 125 -4.27 15.62 4.48
N TYR A 126 -4.35 16.82 5.02
CA TYR A 126 -5.45 17.74 4.77
C TYR A 126 -4.97 18.95 3.99
N SER A 127 -5.56 19.16 2.82
CA SER A 127 -5.40 20.39 2.05
C SER A 127 -6.44 21.42 2.46
N THR A 128 -6.05 22.67 2.65
CA THR A 128 -6.92 23.74 3.15
C THR A 128 -6.53 25.10 2.55
N PRO A 129 -7.48 26.05 2.38
CA PRO A 129 -7.12 27.41 1.98
C PRO A 129 -6.34 28.18 3.05
N ASP A 130 -6.43 27.78 4.33
CA ASP A 130 -5.74 28.40 5.46
C ASP A 130 -5.26 27.30 6.41
N ALA A 131 -3.96 26.98 6.36
CA ALA A 131 -3.40 25.92 7.19
C ALA A 131 -3.35 26.31 8.66
N GLN A 132 -3.13 27.58 8.96
CA GLN A 132 -3.01 28.08 10.33
C GLN A 132 -4.36 28.03 11.07
N ALA A 133 -5.45 28.38 10.38
CA ALA A 133 -6.80 28.28 10.91
C ALA A 133 -7.18 26.82 11.19
N LEU A 134 -6.90 25.91 10.24
CA LEU A 134 -7.19 24.48 10.41
C LEU A 134 -6.39 23.88 11.57
N ALA A 135 -5.09 24.18 11.69
CA ALA A 135 -4.27 23.71 12.80
C ALA A 135 -4.80 24.19 14.17
N ASN A 136 -5.28 25.43 14.26
CA ASN A 136 -5.91 25.94 15.48
C ASN A 136 -7.23 25.24 15.80
N GLN A 137 -8.06 24.97 14.78
CA GLN A 137 -9.31 24.21 14.92
C GLN A 137 -9.03 22.79 15.43
N PHE A 138 -8.06 22.09 14.80
CA PHE A 138 -7.58 20.79 15.21
C PHE A 138 -7.12 20.77 16.67
N ALA A 139 -6.30 21.75 17.08
CA ALA A 139 -5.84 21.86 18.46
C ALA A 139 -6.99 22.05 19.46
N ASN A 140 -7.98 22.88 19.11
CA ASN A 140 -9.15 23.12 19.97
C ASN A 140 -10.04 21.89 20.13
N ALA A 141 -10.05 20.99 19.14
CA ALA A 141 -10.81 19.73 19.17
C ALA A 141 -10.09 18.60 19.93
N GLY A 142 -8.90 18.84 20.48
CA GLY A 142 -8.13 17.87 21.25
C GLY A 142 -6.94 17.26 20.51
N GLY A 143 -6.68 17.68 19.26
CA GLY A 143 -5.45 17.35 18.56
C GLY A 143 -4.23 18.07 19.12
N ASN A 144 -3.03 17.55 18.86
CA ASN A 144 -1.77 18.15 19.29
C ASN A 144 -0.98 18.69 18.08
N VAL A 145 -0.87 20.01 17.90
CA VAL A 145 -0.05 20.60 16.84
C VAL A 145 1.43 20.53 17.23
N THR A 146 2.18 19.64 16.59
CA THR A 146 3.61 19.42 16.87
C THR A 146 4.51 20.38 16.10
N GLN A 147 4.06 20.83 14.93
CA GLN A 147 4.75 21.81 14.11
C GLN A 147 3.70 22.77 13.53
N PRO A 148 3.63 24.02 13.99
CA PRO A 148 2.73 25.01 13.40
C PRO A 148 2.98 25.17 11.90
N PRO A 149 1.95 25.46 11.09
CA PRO A 149 2.10 25.71 9.67
C PRO A 149 3.10 26.83 9.38
N LEU A 150 4.08 26.53 8.52
CA LEU A 150 5.13 27.47 8.11
C LEU A 150 5.43 27.29 6.63
N ALA A 151 5.79 28.38 5.95
CA ALA A 151 6.27 28.32 4.58
C ALA A 151 7.65 27.61 4.54
N LEU A 152 7.69 26.48 3.86
CA LEU A 152 8.89 25.69 3.63
C LEU A 152 9.33 25.83 2.16
N PRO A 153 10.63 26.08 1.90
CA PRO A 153 11.15 26.11 0.54
C PRO A 153 10.81 24.82 -0.22
N GLY A 154 10.15 24.95 -1.38
CA GLY A 154 9.80 23.83 -2.25
C GLY A 154 8.55 23.04 -1.84
N LEU A 155 8.00 23.23 -0.64
CA LEU A 155 6.85 22.46 -0.13
C LEU A 155 5.60 23.31 0.15
N GLY A 156 5.69 24.64 0.05
CA GLY A 156 4.58 25.53 0.37
C GLY A 156 4.40 25.70 1.88
N VAL A 157 3.20 26.08 2.34
CA VAL A 157 2.92 26.19 3.77
C VAL A 157 2.45 24.84 4.29
N VAL A 158 3.24 24.25 5.19
CA VAL A 158 2.99 22.92 5.76
C VAL A 158 3.09 22.98 7.28
N GLY A 159 2.20 22.30 7.97
CA GLY A 159 2.24 22.06 9.41
C GLY A 159 1.96 20.60 9.74
N PHE A 160 2.24 20.20 10.97
CA PHE A 160 2.03 18.84 11.45
C PHE A 160 1.37 18.82 12.82
N GLY A 161 0.49 17.84 13.02
CA GLY A 161 -0.15 17.52 14.28
C GLY A 161 -0.19 16.02 14.54
N ARG A 162 -0.65 15.67 15.73
CA ARG A 162 -0.87 14.30 16.21
C ARG A 162 -2.28 14.19 16.76
N ASP A 163 -2.99 13.13 16.39
CA ASP A 163 -4.27 12.78 17.00
C ASP A 163 -4.05 12.16 18.40
N PRO A 164 -5.11 11.75 19.13
CA PRO A 164 -4.99 11.13 20.45
C PRO A 164 -4.19 9.82 20.48
N ASP A 165 -4.09 9.13 19.34
CA ASP A 165 -3.36 7.88 19.15
C ASP A 165 -2.00 8.09 18.45
N ASN A 166 -1.50 9.34 18.49
CA ASN A 166 -0.22 9.76 17.93
C ASN A 166 -0.07 9.51 16.41
N ASN A 167 -1.15 9.39 15.66
CA ASN A 167 -1.14 9.36 14.20
C ASN A 167 -0.79 10.73 13.64
N LEU A 168 0.07 10.76 12.63
CA LEU A 168 0.53 12.01 12.02
C LEU A 168 -0.57 12.63 11.16
N ILE A 169 -0.88 13.90 11.43
CA ILE A 169 -1.75 14.74 10.60
C ILE A 169 -0.88 15.81 9.94
N GLU A 170 -0.98 15.95 8.62
CA GLU A 170 -0.33 17.02 7.86
C GLU A 170 -1.37 18.05 7.42
N PHE A 171 -1.05 19.33 7.62
CA PHE A 171 -1.84 20.46 7.13
C PHE A 171 -1.08 21.11 5.98
N THR A 172 -1.64 21.09 4.78
CA THR A 172 -1.03 21.69 3.58
C THR A 172 -1.90 22.84 3.11
N GLU A 173 -1.34 24.04 3.01
CA GLU A 173 -2.08 25.18 2.44
C GLU A 173 -2.09 25.08 0.91
N VAL A 174 -3.28 24.96 0.35
CA VAL A 174 -3.51 24.94 -1.10
C VAL A 174 -4.54 26.02 -1.42
N PRO A 175 -4.13 27.22 -1.86
CA PRO A 175 -5.03 28.35 -2.05
C PRO A 175 -6.18 28.13 -3.04
N GLN A 176 -6.10 27.08 -3.87
CA GLN A 176 -7.14 26.73 -4.84
C GLN A 176 -8.27 25.88 -4.25
N VAL A 177 -8.08 25.23 -3.09
CA VAL A 177 -9.17 24.54 -2.41
C VAL A 177 -10.05 25.54 -1.67
N THR A 178 -11.37 25.34 -1.67
CA THR A 178 -12.32 26.29 -1.07
C THR A 178 -12.73 25.92 0.35
N SER A 179 -12.49 24.67 0.76
CA SER A 179 -12.68 24.16 2.11
C SER A 179 -11.58 23.14 2.43
N PRO A 180 -11.29 22.89 3.72
CA PRO A 180 -10.45 21.76 4.13
C PRO A 180 -10.97 20.45 3.54
N LEU A 181 -10.08 19.60 3.04
CA LEU A 181 -10.41 18.25 2.57
C LEU A 181 -9.24 17.29 2.80
N MET A 182 -9.53 16.01 3.01
CA MET A 182 -8.54 14.95 3.07
C MET A 182 -8.06 14.64 1.64
N SER A 183 -6.82 14.99 1.34
CA SER A 183 -6.26 14.92 -0.01
C SER A 183 -5.32 13.73 -0.21
N ALA A 184 -4.73 13.21 0.86
CA ALA A 184 -3.94 12.00 0.79
C ALA A 184 -3.94 11.22 2.11
N VAL A 185 -3.67 9.93 2.01
CA VAL A 185 -3.37 9.04 3.12
C VAL A 185 -2.03 8.39 2.87
N GLY A 186 -1.21 8.25 3.90
CA GLY A 186 0.15 7.77 3.79
C GLY A 186 0.37 6.53 4.61
N ILE A 187 1.20 5.63 4.08
CA ILE A 187 1.70 4.44 4.76
C ILE A 187 3.22 4.42 4.72
N GLY A 188 3.80 3.84 5.77
CA GLY A 188 5.23 3.60 5.84
C GLY A 188 5.56 2.29 5.16
N VAL A 189 6.62 2.29 4.36
CA VAL A 189 7.07 1.11 3.62
C VAL A 189 8.56 0.85 3.88
N SER A 190 8.95 -0.42 3.92
CA SER A 190 10.33 -0.81 4.21
C SER A 190 11.26 -0.69 3.01
N ASP A 191 10.71 -0.77 1.81
CA ASP A 191 11.41 -0.60 0.54
C ASP A 191 10.51 0.23 -0.41
N LEU A 192 10.91 1.48 -0.64
CA LEU A 192 10.08 2.47 -1.32
C LEU A 192 9.86 2.15 -2.81
N GLU A 193 10.90 1.72 -3.52
CA GLU A 193 10.81 1.35 -4.94
C GLU A 193 9.97 0.08 -5.09
N ALA A 194 10.22 -0.93 -4.25
CA ALA A 194 9.46 -2.17 -4.27
C ALA A 194 7.97 -1.96 -3.92
N ALA A 195 7.66 -0.96 -3.09
CA ALA A 195 6.28 -0.57 -2.79
C ALA A 195 5.64 0.17 -3.97
N ARG A 196 6.33 1.14 -4.59
CA ARG A 196 5.85 1.83 -5.80
C ARG A 196 5.45 0.82 -6.87
N ASP A 197 6.36 -0.11 -7.20
CA ASP A 197 6.12 -1.13 -8.22
C ASP A 197 4.95 -2.04 -7.86
N PHE A 198 4.76 -2.33 -6.57
CA PHE A 198 3.60 -3.10 -6.12
C PHE A 198 2.29 -2.35 -6.39
N TYR A 199 2.18 -1.09 -5.95
CA TYR A 199 0.96 -0.31 -6.13
C TYR A 199 0.70 0.05 -7.61
N ASP A 200 1.75 0.15 -8.43
CA ASP A 200 1.63 0.29 -9.88
C ASP A 200 1.13 -1.01 -10.52
N PHE A 201 1.95 -2.07 -10.52
CA PHE A 201 1.66 -3.27 -11.30
C PHE A 201 0.54 -4.15 -10.73
N ARG A 202 0.34 -4.16 -9.41
CA ARG A 202 -0.65 -5.07 -8.76
C ARG A 202 -1.96 -4.39 -8.46
N VAL A 203 -1.95 -3.08 -8.21
CA VAL A 203 -3.14 -2.32 -7.78
C VAL A 203 -3.63 -1.39 -8.89
N GLY A 204 -2.77 -0.91 -9.79
CA GLY A 204 -3.19 0.00 -10.85
C GLY A 204 -3.16 1.48 -10.47
N LEU A 205 -2.31 1.86 -9.51
CA LEU A 205 -2.06 3.26 -9.16
C LEU A 205 -0.77 3.75 -9.83
N THR A 206 -0.78 4.94 -10.44
CA THR A 206 0.40 5.50 -11.09
C THR A 206 1.16 6.45 -10.18
N GLU A 207 2.47 6.54 -10.36
CA GLU A 207 3.30 7.56 -9.72
C GLU A 207 2.94 8.95 -10.25
N GLN A 208 2.53 9.83 -9.34
CA GLN A 208 2.14 11.22 -9.62
C GLN A 208 3.25 12.21 -9.27
N ASP A 209 4.02 11.92 -8.22
CA ASP A 209 5.12 12.76 -7.75
C ASP A 209 6.11 11.94 -6.93
N PHE A 210 7.36 12.42 -6.87
CA PHE A 210 8.39 11.90 -5.98
C PHE A 210 9.02 13.05 -5.22
N ARG A 211 9.19 12.87 -3.90
CA ARG A 211 9.83 13.87 -3.05
C ARG A 211 10.88 13.23 -2.18
N SER A 212 11.97 13.96 -2.01
CA SER A 212 13.07 13.58 -1.13
C SER A 212 13.35 14.73 -0.18
N THR A 213 13.52 14.40 1.09
CA THR A 213 13.86 15.33 2.17
C THR A 213 15.04 14.78 2.97
N GLU A 214 15.53 15.56 3.94
CA GLU A 214 16.56 15.07 4.87
C GLU A 214 16.06 13.94 5.79
N ARG A 215 14.74 13.70 5.87
CA ARG A 215 14.16 12.74 6.83
C ARG A 215 13.45 11.55 6.20
N TYR A 216 12.97 11.71 4.99
CA TYR A 216 12.23 10.67 4.29
C TYR A 216 12.22 10.92 2.79
N ASP A 217 12.03 9.84 2.06
CA ASP A 217 11.64 9.83 0.66
C ASP A 217 10.19 9.36 0.54
N GLU A 218 9.45 9.90 -0.43
CA GLU A 218 8.07 9.53 -0.66
C GLU A 218 7.70 9.49 -2.14
N TYR A 219 6.86 8.53 -2.50
CA TYR A 219 6.08 8.55 -3.74
C TYR A 219 4.64 8.94 -3.42
N ILE A 220 4.05 9.74 -4.29
CA ILE A 220 2.61 9.99 -4.31
C ILE A 220 2.03 9.16 -5.43
N MET A 221 1.17 8.22 -5.08
CA MET A 221 0.48 7.33 -5.98
C MET A 221 -0.98 7.78 -6.12
N GLY A 222 -1.56 7.65 -7.31
CA GLY A 222 -2.96 8.02 -7.55
C GLY A 222 -3.50 7.45 -8.85
N SER A 223 -4.77 7.71 -9.10
CA SER A 223 -5.41 7.40 -10.38
C SER A 223 -5.51 8.66 -11.24
N ASP A 224 -5.34 8.53 -12.55
CA ASP A 224 -5.62 9.60 -13.50
C ASP A 224 -7.14 9.74 -13.72
N SER A 225 -7.87 10.21 -12.70
CA SER A 225 -9.31 10.40 -12.75
C SER A 225 -9.70 11.86 -13.03
N ALA A 226 -10.65 12.06 -13.93
CA ALA A 226 -11.21 13.37 -14.25
C ALA A 226 -12.07 13.87 -13.07
N GLY A 227 -11.45 14.60 -12.13
CA GLY A 227 -12.12 15.08 -10.92
C GLY A 227 -11.24 15.10 -9.66
N GLY A 228 -10.03 14.55 -9.76
CA GLY A 228 -9.14 14.33 -8.61
C GLY A 228 -9.52 13.07 -7.83
N ALA A 229 -8.59 12.58 -7.03
CA ALA A 229 -8.77 11.40 -6.18
C ALA A 229 -7.98 11.57 -4.88
N LEU A 230 -8.36 10.81 -3.86
CA LEU A 230 -7.53 10.65 -2.67
C LEU A 230 -6.21 9.99 -3.10
N SER A 231 -5.08 10.60 -2.76
CA SER A 231 -3.77 10.03 -3.11
C SER A 231 -3.28 9.06 -2.03
N LEU A 232 -2.49 8.07 -2.43
CA LEU A 232 -1.73 7.22 -1.52
C LEU A 232 -0.29 7.71 -1.47
N VAL A 233 0.20 8.08 -0.30
CA VAL A 233 1.61 8.39 -0.07
C VAL A 233 2.33 7.13 0.41
N LEU A 234 3.35 6.71 -0.33
CA LEU A 234 4.30 5.70 0.13
C LEU A 234 5.48 6.42 0.75
N LEU A 235 5.74 6.19 2.03
CA LEU A 235 6.75 6.91 2.80
C LEU A 235 7.85 5.96 3.27
N HIS A 236 9.11 6.32 3.04
CA HIS A 236 10.25 5.63 3.62
C HIS A 236 11.14 6.62 4.38
N TRP A 237 11.34 6.37 5.67
CA TRP A 237 12.18 7.22 6.51
C TRP A 237 13.67 6.97 6.23
N THR A 238 14.41 8.05 6.02
CA THR A 238 15.84 8.04 5.65
C THR A 238 16.74 8.67 6.72
N ASP A 239 16.18 9.09 7.86
CA ASP A 239 16.90 9.70 9.00
C ASP A 239 17.47 8.71 10.01
N ASP A 240 17.73 7.47 9.60
CA ASP A 240 18.23 6.36 10.43
C ASP A 240 17.33 6.01 11.65
N THR A 241 16.09 6.52 11.69
CA THR A 241 15.14 6.14 12.73
C THR A 241 14.58 4.74 12.47
N GLU A 242 14.52 3.89 13.51
CA GLU A 242 13.87 2.59 13.38
C GLU A 242 12.35 2.78 13.31
N GLN A 243 11.76 2.34 12.20
CA GLN A 243 10.33 2.43 11.95
C GLN A 243 9.69 1.05 11.92
N ARG A 244 8.47 0.98 12.42
CA ARG A 244 7.69 -0.26 12.41
C ARG A 244 6.75 -0.28 11.21
N TYR A 245 7.22 -0.79 10.08
CA TYR A 245 6.41 -0.88 8.85
C TYR A 245 5.38 -2.00 8.85
N ARG A 246 5.45 -2.94 9.81
CA ARG A 246 4.57 -4.13 9.85
C ARG A 246 3.67 -4.19 11.07
N GLY A 247 2.52 -4.85 10.90
CA GLY A 247 1.59 -5.12 11.99
C GLY A 247 0.98 -3.86 12.60
N ASN A 248 0.70 -2.89 11.74
CA ASN A 248 -0.03 -1.67 12.04
C ASN A 248 -1.52 -1.91 11.76
N GLU A 249 -2.40 -1.25 12.51
CA GLU A 249 -3.85 -1.40 12.33
C GLU A 249 -4.38 -0.35 11.36
N THR A 250 -3.76 -0.30 10.20
CA THR A 250 -4.09 0.60 9.08
C THR A 250 -4.52 -0.20 7.86
N ARG A 251 -5.50 0.29 7.12
CA ARG A 251 -5.96 -0.34 5.87
C ARG A 251 -6.27 0.70 4.82
N ILE A 252 -5.94 0.40 3.58
CA ILE A 252 -6.24 1.26 2.44
C ILE A 252 -7.54 0.75 1.82
N ARG A 253 -8.52 1.63 1.63
CA ARG A 253 -9.75 1.32 0.89
C ARG A 253 -9.62 1.79 -0.54
N LEU A 254 -9.88 0.87 -1.46
CA LEU A 254 -9.75 1.05 -2.89
C LEU A 254 -11.05 0.65 -3.56
N VAL A 255 -11.37 1.30 -4.68
CA VAL A 255 -12.31 0.78 -5.69
C VAL A 255 -11.52 0.42 -6.93
N SER A 256 -11.93 -0.61 -7.64
CA SER A 256 -11.26 -1.06 -8.87
C SER A 256 -12.27 -1.39 -9.95
N GLU A 257 -11.88 -1.21 -11.21
CA GLU A 257 -12.64 -1.67 -12.37
C GLU A 257 -12.67 -3.21 -12.47
N ASP A 258 -11.67 -3.88 -11.88
CA ASP A 258 -11.58 -5.34 -11.76
C ASP A 258 -11.15 -5.73 -10.34
N PRO A 259 -12.07 -5.68 -9.36
CA PRO A 259 -11.74 -5.92 -7.97
C PRO A 259 -11.28 -7.36 -7.71
N ASP A 260 -11.80 -8.34 -8.45
CA ASP A 260 -11.41 -9.75 -8.32
C ASP A 260 -9.95 -9.95 -8.73
N GLU A 261 -9.53 -9.34 -9.84
CA GLU A 261 -8.14 -9.40 -10.30
C GLU A 261 -7.18 -8.71 -9.32
N VAL A 262 -7.55 -7.55 -8.77
CA VAL A 262 -6.73 -6.87 -7.73
C VAL A 262 -6.64 -7.74 -6.47
N VAL A 263 -7.72 -8.40 -6.06
CA VAL A 263 -7.71 -9.33 -4.93
C VAL A 263 -6.75 -10.48 -5.22
N GLU A 264 -6.86 -11.14 -6.38
CA GLU A 264 -5.98 -12.25 -6.76
C GLU A 264 -4.51 -11.84 -6.77
N ARG A 265 -4.19 -10.67 -7.33
CA ARG A 265 -2.82 -10.13 -7.43
C ARG A 265 -2.19 -9.76 -6.10
N THR A 266 -2.99 -9.45 -5.09
CA THR A 266 -2.55 -8.90 -3.80
C THR A 266 -2.83 -9.83 -2.62
N PHE A 267 -3.41 -11.01 -2.85
CA PHE A 267 -3.68 -11.99 -1.80
C PHE A 267 -2.40 -12.65 -1.30
N SER A 268 -2.16 -12.59 0.01
CA SER A 268 -1.15 -13.38 0.69
C SER A 268 -1.78 -14.68 1.17
N GLU A 269 -1.41 -15.81 0.56
CA GLU A 269 -1.81 -17.15 1.03
C GLU A 269 -1.30 -17.45 2.44
N GLU A 270 -0.12 -16.91 2.79
CA GLU A 270 0.46 -17.07 4.13
C GLU A 270 -0.40 -16.39 5.21
N ASP A 271 -0.90 -15.19 4.92
CA ASP A 271 -1.65 -14.38 5.87
C ASP A 271 -3.18 -14.48 5.70
N GLY A 272 -3.64 -15.15 4.64
CA GLY A 272 -5.05 -15.32 4.30
C GLY A 272 -5.79 -13.99 4.05
N ARG A 273 -5.11 -12.98 3.49
CA ARG A 273 -5.65 -11.63 3.30
C ARG A 273 -4.95 -10.88 2.16
N THR A 274 -5.65 -9.91 1.60
CA THR A 274 -5.12 -8.90 0.65
C THR A 274 -4.25 -7.88 1.36
N GLN A 275 -3.00 -7.73 0.92
CA GLN A 275 -2.02 -6.84 1.54
C GLN A 275 -0.85 -6.52 0.60
N ASP A 276 -0.11 -5.47 0.93
CA ASP A 276 1.20 -5.23 0.33
C ASP A 276 2.32 -6.06 0.98
N ARG A 277 3.56 -5.84 0.52
CA ARG A 277 4.77 -6.55 0.99
C ARG A 277 5.12 -6.25 2.46
N ASP A 278 4.65 -5.13 3.00
CA ASP A 278 4.83 -4.74 4.41
C ASP A 278 3.64 -5.18 5.28
N GLY A 279 2.64 -5.82 4.68
CA GLY A 279 1.47 -6.33 5.36
C GLY A 279 0.43 -5.24 5.67
N ASN A 280 0.52 -4.08 5.00
CA ASN A 280 -0.55 -3.08 5.00
C ASN A 280 -1.74 -3.69 4.27
N ARG A 281 -2.92 -3.70 4.91
CA ARG A 281 -4.09 -4.39 4.37
C ARG A 281 -4.77 -3.54 3.30
N LEU A 282 -5.28 -4.21 2.28
CA LEU A 282 -6.09 -3.60 1.23
C LEU A 282 -7.53 -4.07 1.35
N ILE A 283 -8.47 -3.13 1.37
CA ILE A 283 -9.90 -3.40 1.25
C ILE A 283 -10.28 -2.97 -0.17
N ILE A 284 -10.67 -3.93 -0.99
CA ILE A 284 -11.06 -3.70 -2.38
C ILE A 284 -12.59 -3.78 -2.42
N ASP A 285 -13.22 -2.63 -2.63
CA ASP A 285 -14.66 -2.51 -2.80
C ASP A 285 -14.99 -2.64 -4.30
N GLU A 286 -16.15 -3.21 -4.61
CA GLU A 286 -16.70 -3.17 -5.97
C GLU A 286 -17.00 -1.71 -6.35
N ASP A 287 -16.80 -1.37 -7.63
CA ASP A 287 -17.02 -0.03 -8.18
C ASP A 287 -18.37 0.53 -7.71
N PRO A 288 -18.39 1.64 -6.94
CA PRO A 288 -19.60 2.39 -6.72
C PRO A 288 -19.88 3.15 -8.02
N VAL A 289 -20.37 2.43 -9.03
CA VAL A 289 -21.00 2.90 -10.28
C VAL A 289 -21.02 4.43 -10.42
N ASP A 290 -20.35 4.93 -11.47
CA ASP A 290 -20.23 6.35 -11.92
C ASP A 290 -19.08 7.19 -11.32
N ILE A 291 -17.83 6.76 -11.49
CA ILE A 291 -16.68 7.70 -11.59
C ILE A 291 -16.50 8.13 -13.06
N ALA A 292 -17.50 8.87 -13.55
CA ALA A 292 -17.51 9.69 -14.76
C ALA A 292 -16.80 9.13 -16.01
N THR A 293 -17.55 8.46 -16.89
CA THR A 293 -17.27 8.58 -18.34
C THR A 293 -17.35 10.08 -18.73
N PRO A 294 -16.40 10.61 -19.53
CA PRO A 294 -16.34 12.02 -19.91
C PRO A 294 -17.57 12.55 -20.64
#